data_AF-A0A8B6ELZ8-F1
#
_entry.id   AF-A0A8B6ELZ8-F1
#
_cell.length_a   1.000
_cell.length_b   1.000
_cell.length_c   1.000
_cell.angle_alpha   90.00
_cell.angle_beta   90.00
_cell.angle_gamma   90.00
#
_symmetry.space_group_name_H-M   'P 1'
#
loop_
_entity.id
_entity.type
_entity.pdbx_description
1 polymer ?
#
loop_
_entity_poly.entity_id
_entity_poly.type
_entity_poly.pdbx_seq_one_letter_code
_entity_poly.pdbx_strand_id
1 'polypeptide(L)'
;MHSNQATYLKLFMDCSTKAATSGYYRHFKTDMCWFNVEHVAINYIGESFVDDELEVHTWQDNSDDSKIFFSCCKDKKRITFAEFRYGLERTKLLSSPKL
;
A
#
# COMPACT_ATOMS: atom_id res chain seq x y z
N MET A 1 13.16 -15.74 -11.97
CA MET A 1 12.59 -15.75 -10.60
C MET A 1 11.37 -14.84 -10.64
N HIS A 2 10.17 -15.37 -10.40
CA HIS A 2 8.94 -14.55 -10.41
C HIS A 2 8.93 -13.67 -9.15
N SER A 3 8.48 -12.42 -9.27
CA SER A 3 8.27 -11.58 -8.10
C SER A 3 7.25 -12.22 -7.17
N ASN A 4 7.67 -12.61 -5.97
CA ASN A 4 6.78 -13.18 -4.97
C ASN A 4 5.71 -12.14 -4.57
N GLN A 5 4.51 -12.59 -4.20
CA GLN A 5 3.38 -11.77 -3.73
C GLN A 5 3.79 -10.74 -2.67
N ALA A 6 4.72 -11.11 -1.78
CA ALA A 6 5.29 -10.21 -0.77
C ALA A 6 6.00 -8.97 -1.34
N THR A 7 6.54 -9.06 -2.57
CA THR A 7 7.22 -7.95 -3.24
C THR A 7 6.22 -6.85 -3.61
N TYR A 8 5.05 -7.21 -4.11
CA TYR A 8 3.99 -6.24 -4.44
C TYR A 8 3.48 -5.53 -3.19
N LEU A 9 3.27 -6.27 -2.10
CA LEU A 9 2.86 -5.69 -0.82
C LEU A 9 3.86 -4.62 -0.35
N LYS A 10 5.16 -4.92 -0.40
CA LYS A 10 6.20 -3.96 -0.03
C LYS A 10 6.16 -2.72 -0.92
N LEU A 11 6.09 -2.89 -2.23
CA LEU A 11 5.99 -1.77 -3.18
C LEU A 11 4.78 -0.89 -2.90
N PHE A 12 3.62 -1.49 -2.58
CA PHE A 12 2.41 -0.75 -2.22
C PHE A 12 2.58 0.04 -0.93
N MET A 13 3.14 -0.57 0.12
CA MET A 13 3.41 0.12 1.40
C MET A 13 4.41 1.28 1.25
N ASP A 14 5.50 1.06 0.51
CA ASP A 14 6.51 2.11 0.26
C ASP A 14 5.89 3.28 -0.53
N CYS A 15 5.09 2.97 -1.54
CA CYS A 15 4.38 3.96 -2.36
C CYS A 15 3.36 4.76 -1.52
N SER A 16 2.55 4.09 -0.69
CA SER A 16 1.54 4.78 0.12
C SER A 16 2.14 5.62 1.23
N THR A 17 3.23 5.18 1.87
CA THR A 17 3.96 6.00 2.85
C THR A 17 4.51 7.29 2.20
N LYS A 18 5.07 7.20 0.99
CA LYS A 18 5.51 8.38 0.25
C LYS A 18 4.34 9.30 -0.12
N ALA A 19 3.21 8.75 -0.57
CA ALA A 19 2.03 9.54 -0.91
C ALA A 19 1.42 10.25 0.31
N ALA A 20 1.32 9.55 1.45
CA ALA A 20 0.83 10.10 2.72
C ALA A 20 1.69 11.27 3.21
N THR A 21 3.02 11.06 3.28
CA THR A 21 3.97 12.08 3.74
C THR A 21 4.12 13.26 2.79
N SER A 22 3.81 13.07 1.50
CA SER A 22 3.77 14.15 0.50
C SER A 22 2.43 14.89 0.45
N GLY A 23 1.44 14.48 1.26
CA GLY A 23 0.15 15.15 1.36
C GLY A 23 -0.89 14.79 0.32
N TYR A 24 -0.70 13.71 -0.45
CA TYR A 24 -1.66 13.26 -1.48
C TYR A 24 -2.90 12.58 -0.90
N TYR A 25 -2.83 12.06 0.32
CA TYR A 25 -3.99 11.53 1.03
C TYR A 25 -4.60 12.60 1.93
N ARG A 26 -5.93 12.59 2.08
CA ARG A 26 -6.69 13.51 2.92
C ARG A 26 -6.49 13.22 4.40
N HIS A 27 -6.58 11.95 4.81
CA HIS A 27 -6.51 11.55 6.22
C HIS A 27 -5.08 11.21 6.66
N PHE A 28 -4.39 10.33 5.93
CA PHE A 28 -3.07 9.86 6.32
C PHE A 28 -1.99 10.90 5.97
N LYS A 29 -1.34 11.46 6.99
CA LYS A 29 -0.31 12.50 6.86
C LYS A 29 1.09 12.08 7.33
N THR A 30 1.26 10.81 7.67
CA THR A 30 2.52 10.26 8.18
C THR A 30 2.77 8.90 7.57
N ASP A 31 3.86 8.25 7.99
CA ASP A 31 4.16 6.88 7.60
C ASP A 31 2.95 5.96 7.85
N MET A 32 2.58 5.20 6.82
CA MET A 32 1.44 4.27 6.86
C MET A 32 1.69 3.11 7.82
N CYS A 33 2.95 2.84 8.21
CA CYS A 33 3.30 1.81 9.19
C CYS A 33 2.72 2.07 10.59
N TRP A 34 2.30 3.32 10.88
CA TRP A 34 1.65 3.67 12.14
C TRP A 34 0.15 3.33 12.17
N PHE A 35 -0.42 2.82 11.08
CA PHE A 35 -1.82 2.48 10.98
C PHE A 35 -1.98 0.98 10.70
N ASN A 36 -2.87 0.33 11.44
CA ASN A 36 -3.12 -1.10 11.25
C ASN A 36 -3.80 -1.35 9.91
N VAL A 37 -3.30 -2.32 9.14
CA VAL A 37 -4.01 -2.83 7.96
C VAL A 37 -5.06 -3.83 8.44
N GLU A 38 -6.34 -3.50 8.23
CA GLU A 38 -7.48 -4.30 8.64
C GLU A 38 -7.93 -5.27 7.54
N HIS A 39 -7.75 -4.89 6.28
CA HIS A 39 -8.15 -5.70 5.14
C HIS A 39 -7.21 -5.47 3.95
N VAL A 40 -6.90 -6.53 3.21
CA VAL A 40 -6.12 -6.50 1.98
C VAL A 40 -6.83 -7.36 0.94
N ALA A 41 -7.15 -6.76 -0.21
CA ALA A 41 -7.59 -7.48 -1.39
C ALA A 41 -6.63 -7.20 -2.54
N ILE A 42 -6.15 -8.24 -3.22
CA ILE A 42 -5.21 -8.13 -4.34
C ILE A 42 -5.69 -8.99 -5.49
N ASN A 43 -5.78 -8.38 -6.67
CA ASN A 43 -6.04 -9.06 -7.93
C ASN A 43 -4.73 -9.15 -8.73
N TYR A 44 -4.25 -10.38 -8.92
CA TYR A 44 -3.10 -10.68 -9.77
C TYR A 44 -3.59 -10.94 -11.20
N ILE A 45 -3.20 -10.08 -12.12
CA ILE A 45 -3.63 -10.11 -13.53
C ILE A 45 -2.49 -10.59 -14.43
N GLY A 46 -1.25 -10.28 -14.07
CA GLY A 46 -0.05 -10.69 -14.79
C GLY A 46 1.13 -10.89 -13.86
N GLU A 47 2.27 -11.23 -14.46
CA GLU A 47 3.51 -11.51 -13.75
C GLU A 47 4.56 -10.44 -14.03
N SER A 48 5.48 -10.28 -13.08
CA SER A 48 6.73 -9.53 -13.26
C SER A 48 7.92 -10.42 -12.90
N PHE A 49 9.06 -10.10 -13.49
CA PHE A 49 10.33 -10.76 -13.30
C PHE A 49 11.35 -9.79 -12.70
N VAL A 50 12.48 -10.34 -12.28
CA VAL A 50 13.65 -9.54 -11.91
C VAL A 50 14.04 -8.65 -13.09
N ASP A 51 14.46 -7.42 -12.79
CA ASP A 51 14.84 -6.35 -13.74
C ASP A 51 13.68 -5.72 -14.52
N ASP A 52 12.43 -6.11 -14.28
CA ASP A 52 11.28 -5.38 -14.81
C ASP A 52 11.15 -4.00 -14.12
N GLU A 53 10.93 -2.95 -14.92
CA GLU A 53 10.53 -1.64 -14.42
C GLU A 53 9.03 -1.62 -14.17
N LEU A 54 8.64 -1.36 -12.91
CA LEU A 54 7.25 -1.33 -12.48
C LEU A 54 6.85 0.08 -12.06
N GLU A 55 5.69 0.52 -12.53
CA GLU A 55 5.06 1.77 -12.13
C GLU A 55 3.92 1.48 -11.15
N VAL A 56 3.98 2.08 -9.96
CA VAL A 56 2.94 1.95 -8.94
C VAL A 56 2.21 3.28 -8.80
N HIS A 57 0.90 3.24 -9.03
CA HIS A 57 0.00 4.35 -8.74
C HIS A 57 -0.76 4.05 -7.45
N THR A 58 -0.98 5.08 -6.64
CA THR A 58 -1.80 4.98 -5.44
C THR A 58 -2.68 6.21 -5.25
N TRP A 59 -3.87 6.00 -4.69
CA TRP A 59 -4.82 7.06 -4.34
C TRP A 59 -5.69 6.63 -3.18
N GLN A 60 -6.20 7.60 -2.42
CA GLN A 60 -7.20 7.36 -1.39
C GLN A 60 -8.60 7.40 -2.00
N ASP A 61 -9.51 6.57 -1.49
CA ASP A 61 -10.90 6.62 -1.91
C ASP A 61 -11.52 8.00 -1.60
N ASN A 62 -12.41 8.45 -2.48
CA ASN A 62 -13.03 9.76 -2.30
C ASN A 62 -14.14 9.78 -1.24
N SER A 63 -14.72 8.63 -0.90
CA SER A 63 -15.86 8.48 0.02
C SER A 63 -15.52 7.81 1.35
N ASP A 64 -14.44 7.02 1.40
CA ASP A 64 -14.01 6.28 2.59
C ASP A 64 -12.52 6.54 2.86
N ASP A 65 -12.23 7.34 3.88
CA ASP A 65 -10.86 7.68 4.23
C ASP A 65 -10.03 6.47 4.70
N SER A 66 -10.65 5.34 5.04
CA SER A 66 -9.92 4.11 5.42
C SER A 66 -9.32 3.37 4.22
N LYS A 67 -9.74 3.69 2.98
CA LYS A 67 -9.40 2.91 1.79
C LYS A 67 -8.30 3.55 0.95
N ILE A 68 -7.27 2.77 0.67
CA ILE A 68 -6.18 3.12 -0.23
C ILE A 68 -6.14 2.09 -1.36
N PHE A 69 -6.10 2.58 -2.60
CA PHE A 69 -6.01 1.75 -3.78
C PHE A 69 -4.61 1.80 -4.39
N PHE A 70 -4.27 0.73 -5.10
CA PHE A 70 -3.02 0.59 -5.83
C PHE A 70 -3.25 -0.02 -7.21
N SER A 71 -2.51 0.48 -8.19
CA SER A 71 -2.39 -0.13 -9.52
C SER A 71 -0.92 -0.28 -9.86
N CYS A 72 -0.47 -1.51 -10.08
CA CYS A 72 0.88 -1.81 -10.55
C CYS A 72 0.85 -2.08 -12.05
N CYS A 73 1.69 -1.37 -12.79
CA CYS A 73 1.80 -1.44 -14.24
C CYS A 73 3.21 -1.88 -14.65
N LYS A 74 3.28 -2.72 -15.68
CA LYS A 74 4.49 -3.06 -16.44
C LYS A 74 4.23 -2.69 -17.90
N ASP A 75 5.12 -1.93 -18.53
CA ASP A 75 4.96 -1.49 -19.92
C ASP A 75 3.58 -0.87 -20.21
N LYS A 76 3.09 -0.02 -19.29
CA LYS A 76 1.76 0.62 -19.30
C LYS A 76 0.56 -0.35 -19.23
N LYS A 77 0.80 -1.64 -18.99
CA LYS A 77 -0.24 -2.64 -18.76
C LYS A 77 -0.34 -2.96 -17.28
N ARG A 78 -1.55 -2.90 -16.73
CA ARG A 78 -1.79 -3.24 -15.32
C ARG A 78 -1.59 -4.74 -15.11
N ILE A 79 -0.69 -5.09 -14.20
CA ILE A 79 -0.41 -6.49 -13.81
C ILE A 79 -1.00 -6.83 -12.43
N THR A 80 -1.22 -5.83 -11.57
CA THR A 80 -1.81 -6.02 -10.24
C THR A 80 -2.69 -4.83 -9.88
N PHE A 81 -3.79 -5.10 -9.18
CA PHE A 81 -4.61 -4.08 -8.51
C PHE A 81 -4.82 -4.48 -7.05
N ALA A 82 -4.76 -3.53 -6.13
CA ALA A 82 -5.00 -3.81 -4.71
C ALA A 82 -5.85 -2.74 -4.03
N GLU A 83 -6.59 -3.17 -3.01
CA GLU A 83 -7.31 -2.34 -2.04
C GLU A 83 -6.81 -2.70 -0.65
N PHE A 84 -6.30 -1.70 0.07
CA PHE A 84 -5.96 -1.82 1.48
C PHE A 84 -6.94 -0.99 2.29
N ARG A 85 -7.46 -1.57 3.36
CA ARG A 85 -8.21 -0.85 4.38
C ARG A 85 -7.36 -0.68 5.62
N TYR A 86 -7.16 0.56 6.04
CA TYR A 86 -6.43 0.91 7.24
C TYR A 86 -7.37 1.37 8.35
N GLY A 87 -7.03 1.03 9.59
CA GLY A 87 -7.57 1.74 10.74
C GLY A 87 -7.21 3.22 10.68
N LEU A 88 -8.15 4.09 11.02
CA LEU A 88 -7.95 5.55 10.97
C LEU A 88 -7.13 6.08 12.15
N GLU A 89 -7.05 5.30 13.22
CA GLU A 89 -6.28 5.61 14.42
C GLU A 89 -4.86 5.04 14.32
N ARG A 90 -3.90 5.80 14.84
CA ARG A 90 -2.53 5.30 14.94
C ARG A 90 -2.46 4.17 15.96
N THR A 91 -1.72 3.13 15.62
CA THR A 91 -1.40 2.03 16.51
C THR A 91 -0.65 2.59 17.71
N LYS A 92 -1.26 2.45 18.89
CA LYS A 92 -0.56 2.72 20.15
C LYS A 92 0.58 1.71 20.23
N LEU A 93 1.83 2.20 20.30
CA LEU A 93 2.93 1.36 20.75
C LEU A 93 2.47 0.76 22.08
N LEU A 94 2.31 -0.56 22.14
CA LEU A 94 2.14 -1.26 23.41
C LEU A 94 3.32 -0.83 24.26
N SER A 95 3.07 -0.02 25.29
CA SER A 95 4.05 0.27 26.32
C SER A 95 4.61 -1.08 26.74
N SER A 96 5.90 -1.31 26.52
CA SER A 96 6.57 -2.56 26.88
C SER A 96 6.15 -2.93 28.31
N PRO A 97 5.82 -4.21 28.59
CA PRO A 97 5.57 -4.61 29.95
C PRO A 97 6.80 -4.20 30.76
N LYS A 98 6.58 -3.43 31.83
CA LYS A 98 7.64 -3.15 32.80
C LYS A 98 8.09 -4.52 33.33
N LEU A 99 9.29 -4.93 32.93
CA LEU A 99 10.04 -6.00 33.58
C LEU A 99 10.31 -5.61 35.03
#